data_AF-A0A661NTA3-F1
#
_entry.id   AF-A0A661NTA3-F1
#
_cell.length_a   1.000
_cell.length_b   1.000
_cell.length_c   1.000
_cell.angle_alpha   90.00
_cell.angle_beta   90.00
_cell.angle_gamma   90.00
#
_symmetry.space_group_name_H-M   'P 1'
#
loop_
_entity.id
_entity.type
_entity.pdbx_description
1 polymer ?
#
loop_
_entity_poly.entity_id
_entity_poly.type
_entity_poly.pdbx_seq_one_letter_code
_entity_poly.pdbx_strand_id
1 'polypeptide(L)' 'MDTSPEAWAIMQDALRSWTPRQRVERAAALTVLAHSFALAELRRRYPDEDDRKHRLRLAARYIDKETILAAFGWAPDDGD' A
#
# COMPACT_ATOMS: atom_id res chain seq x y z
N MET A 1 -15.74 -15.96 10.59
CA MET A 1 -14.79 -14.92 11.05
C MET A 1 -13.84 -15.64 11.99
N ASP A 2 -12.56 -15.73 11.65
CA ASP A 2 -11.59 -16.50 12.45
C ASP A 2 -11.19 -15.78 13.76
N THR A 3 -11.64 -14.54 13.92
CA THR A 3 -11.50 -13.75 15.15
C THR A 3 -12.65 -14.08 16.10
N SER A 4 -12.34 -14.44 17.35
CA SER A 4 -13.37 -14.68 18.37
C SER A 4 -14.15 -13.41 18.71
N PRO A 5 -15.40 -13.51 19.21
CA PRO A 5 -16.18 -12.35 19.61
C PRO A 5 -15.48 -11.47 20.65
N GLU A 6 -14.75 -12.07 21.59
CA GLU A 6 -14.01 -11.36 22.64
C GLU A 6 -12.84 -10.57 22.05
N ALA A 7 -12.07 -11.18 21.15
CA ALA A 7 -10.97 -10.51 20.45
C ALA A 7 -11.49 -9.36 19.56
N TRP A 8 -12.64 -9.54 18.92
CA TRP A 8 -13.30 -8.51 18.14
C TRP A 8 -13.79 -7.34 19.02
N ALA A 9 -14.30 -7.60 20.22
CA ALA A 9 -14.70 -6.56 21.16
C ALA A 9 -13.51 -5.70 21.62
N ILE A 10 -12.39 -6.34 21.98
CA ILE A 10 -11.15 -5.65 22.37
C ILE A 10 -10.67 -4.72 21.24
N MET A 11 -10.68 -5.21 19.99
CA MET A 11 -10.27 -4.42 18.84
C MET A 11 -11.19 -3.20 18.63
N GLN A 12 -12.51 -3.39 18.71
CA GLN A 12 -13.47 -2.29 18.56
C GLN A 12 -13.30 -1.22 19.63
N ASP A 13 -13.10 -1.62 20.89
CA ASP A 13 -12.92 -0.66 21.99
C ASP A 13 -11.62 0.14 21.82
N ALA A 14 -10.54 -0.50 21.40
CA ALA A 14 -9.31 0.18 21.05
C ALA A 14 -9.53 1.19 19.91
N LEU A 15 -10.21 0.80 18.83
CA LEU A 15 -10.50 1.69 17.71
C LEU A 15 -11.39 2.89 18.12
N ARG A 16 -12.38 2.67 18.98
CA ARG A 16 -13.26 3.73 19.51
C ARG A 16 -12.51 4.74 20.38
N SER A 17 -11.49 4.29 21.11
CA SER A 17 -10.70 5.17 21.99
C SER A 17 -9.81 6.17 21.24
N TRP A 18 -9.51 5.93 19.96
CA TRP A 18 -8.64 6.81 19.18
C TRP A 18 -9.29 8.12 18.77
N THR A 19 -8.57 9.21 18.98
CA THR A 19 -8.88 10.51 18.37
C THR A 19 -8.79 10.43 16.84
N PRO A 20 -9.46 11.35 16.10
CA PRO A 20 -9.34 11.42 14.64
C PRO A 20 -7.89 11.52 14.14
N ARG A 21 -7.04 12.30 14.83
CA ARG A 21 -5.62 12.43 14.50
C ARG A 21 -4.89 11.09 14.60
N GLN A 22 -5.06 10.37 15.72
CA GLN A 22 -4.42 9.07 15.92
C GLN A 22 -4.87 8.05 14.87
N ARG A 23 -6.15 8.09 14.46
CA ARG A 23 -6.66 7.22 13.38
C ARG A 23 -5.94 7.48 12.07
N VAL A 24 -5.78 8.75 11.67
CA VAL A 24 -5.08 9.13 10.43
C VAL A 24 -3.60 8.73 10.50
N GLU A 25 -2.93 9.00 11.63
CA GLU A 25 -1.52 8.62 11.82
C GLU A 25 -1.32 7.10 11.72
N ARG A 26 -2.22 6.32 12.33
CA ARG A 26 -2.14 4.86 12.28
C ARG A 26 -2.42 4.32 10.88
N ALA A 27 -3.41 4.88 10.18
CA ALA A 27 -3.71 4.53 8.80
C ALA A 27 -2.50 4.82 7.89
N ALA A 28 -1.90 6.01 8.01
CA ALA A 28 -0.71 6.36 7.24
C ALA A 28 0.48 5.42 7.51
N ALA A 29 0.73 5.09 8.79
CA ALA A 29 1.80 4.15 9.16
C ALA A 29 1.56 2.74 8.57
N LEU A 30 0.31 2.25 8.60
CA LEU A 30 -0.04 0.97 7.99
C LEU A 30 0.10 1.00 6.47
N THR A 31 -0.27 2.10 5.82
CA THR A 31 -0.06 2.28 4.37
C THR A 31 1.42 2.23 4.01
N VAL A 32 2.28 2.94 4.75
CA VAL A 32 3.75 2.90 4.52
C VAL A 32 4.28 1.48 4.69
N LEU A 33 3.85 0.77 5.73
CA LEU A 33 4.26 -0.62 5.97
C LEU A 33 3.81 -1.54 4.83
N ALA A 34 2.55 -1.46 4.40
CA ALA A 34 2.02 -2.26 3.29
C ALA A 34 2.79 -1.98 1.97
N HIS A 35 3.07 -0.71 1.69
CA HIS A 35 3.87 -0.31 0.53
C HIS A 35 5.30 -0.86 0.59
N SER A 36 5.90 -0.98 1.79
CA SER A 36 7.25 -1.54 1.92
C SER A 36 7.31 -3.02 1.53
N PHE A 37 6.29 -3.82 1.90
CA PHE A 37 6.18 -5.23 1.49
C PHE A 37 5.96 -5.35 -0.01
N ALA A 38 5.06 -4.54 -0.58
CA ALA A 38 4.82 -4.49 -2.01
C ALA A 38 6.10 -4.13 -2.79
N LEU A 39 6.86 -3.14 -2.30
CA LEU A 39 8.11 -2.74 -2.95
C LEU A 39 9.18 -3.83 -2.89
N ALA A 40 9.28 -4.56 -1.77
CA ALA A 40 10.18 -5.70 -1.65
C ALA A 40 9.83 -6.82 -2.65
N GLU A 41 8.54 -7.09 -2.85
CA GLU A 41 8.05 -8.05 -3.84
C GLU A 41 8.37 -7.60 -5.27
N LEU A 42 8.15 -6.32 -5.61
CA LEU A 42 8.50 -5.76 -6.92
C LEU A 42 10.00 -5.86 -7.21
N ARG A 43 10.86 -5.55 -6.24
CA ARG A 43 12.32 -5.70 -6.37
C ARG A 43 12.72 -7.15 -6.62
N ARG A 44 12.03 -8.11 -5.99
CA ARG A 44 12.25 -9.53 -6.21
C ARG A 44 11.78 -9.99 -7.59
N ARG A 45 10.66 -9.45 -8.09
CA ARG A 45 10.07 -9.82 -9.39
C ARG A 45 10.79 -9.19 -10.58
N TYR A 46 11.31 -7.97 -10.43
CA TYR A 46 12.03 -7.22 -11.47
C TYR A 46 13.43 -6.82 -10.98
N PRO A 47 14.37 -7.78 -10.83
CA PRO A 47 15.68 -7.53 -10.22
C PRO A 47 16.58 -6.60 -11.03
N ASP A 48 16.37 -6.51 -12.35
CA ASP A 48 17.19 -5.71 -13.27
C ASP A 48 16.68 -4.27 -13.44
N GLU A 49 15.57 -3.91 -12.78
CA GLU A 49 15.03 -2.56 -12.82
C GLU A 49 15.65 -1.65 -11.76
N ASP A 50 15.66 -0.36 -12.04
CA ASP A 50 16.06 0.65 -11.07
C ASP A 50 14.95 0.95 -10.04
N ASP A 51 15.36 1.57 -8.93
CA ASP A 51 14.44 1.98 -7.85
C ASP A 51 13.36 2.97 -8.31
N ARG A 52 13.55 3.68 -9.44
CA ARG A 52 12.52 4.57 -9.98
C ARG A 52 11.40 3.74 -10.59
N LYS A 53 11.71 2.75 -11.42
CA LYS A 53 10.72 1.85 -12.02
C LYS A 53 9.95 1.06 -10.96
N HIS A 54 10.61 0.56 -9.91
CA HIS A 54 9.90 -0.11 -8.80
C HIS A 54 8.88 0.81 -8.12
N ARG A 55 9.22 2.09 -7.91
CA ARG A 55 8.29 3.08 -7.34
C ARG A 55 7.13 3.41 -8.27
N LEU A 56 7.37 3.50 -9.58
CA LEU A 56 6.30 3.73 -10.56
C LEU A 56 5.37 2.52 -10.69
N ARG A 57 5.91 1.29 -10.64
CA ARG A 57 5.11 0.05 -10.54
C ARG A 57 4.23 0.04 -9.31
N LEU A 58 4.77 0.44 -8.15
CA LEU A 58 3.97 0.57 -6.92
C LEU A 58 2.86 1.61 -7.09
N ALA A 59 3.16 2.76 -7.68
CA ALA A 59 2.19 3.83 -7.92
C ALA A 59 1.05 3.39 -8.87
N ALA A 60 1.39 2.64 -9.92
CA ALA A 60 0.44 2.13 -10.90
C ALA A 60 -0.57 1.11 -10.32
N ARG A 61 -0.37 0.61 -9.08
CA ARG A 61 -1.39 -0.19 -8.37
C ARG A 61 -2.59 0.65 -7.90
N TYR A 62 -2.44 1.97 -7.85
CA TYR A 62 -3.45 2.90 -7.30
C TYR A 62 -3.83 4.03 -8.26
N ILE A 63 -2.98 4.31 -9.25
CA ILE A 63 -3.18 5.34 -10.25
C ILE A 63 -3.36 4.66 -11.61
N ASP A 64 -4.33 5.11 -12.39
CA ASP A 64 -4.59 4.53 -13.70
C ASP A 64 -3.41 4.71 -14.66
N LYS A 65 -3.34 3.81 -15.65
CA LYS A 65 -2.25 3.72 -16.62
C LYS A 65 -2.07 5.02 -17.42
N GLU A 66 -3.16 5.67 -17.81
CA GLU A 66 -3.13 6.90 -18.59
C GLU A 66 -2.50 8.04 -17.79
N THR A 67 -2.91 8.21 -16.53
CA THR A 67 -2.35 9.21 -15.62
C THR A 67 -0.86 8.97 -15.34
N ILE A 68 -0.46 7.71 -15.08
CA ILE A 68 0.96 7.35 -14.87
C ILE A 68 1.80 7.64 -16.11
N LEU A 69 1.31 7.26 -17.29
CA LEU A 69 1.99 7.51 -18.56
C LEU A 69 2.14 9.02 -18.84
N ALA A 70 1.07 9.79 -18.65
CA ALA A 70 1.07 11.24 -18.87
C ALA A 70 2.04 11.97 -17.93
N ALA A 71 2.09 11.58 -16.65
CA ALA A 71 2.91 12.25 -15.66
C ALA A 71 4.39 11.84 -15.69
N PHE A 72 4.69 10.57 -16.03
CA PHE A 72 6.03 10.00 -15.87
C PHE A 72 6.66 9.44 -17.15
N GLY A 73 5.93 9.42 -18.28
CA GLY A 73 6.39 8.90 -19.56
C GLY A 73 6.63 7.38 -19.56
N TRP A 74 6.09 6.68 -18.57
CA TRP A 74 6.28 5.25 -18.35
C TRP A 74 5.05 4.69 -17.66
N ALA A 75 4.61 3.48 -18.03
CA ALA A 75 3.57 2.73 -17.34
C ALA A 75 3.86 1.21 -17.44
N PRO A 76 3.36 0.38 -16.51
CA PRO A 76 3.53 -1.07 -16.60
C PRO A 76 2.71 -1.68 -17.76
N ASP A 77 3.10 -2.88 -18.18
CA ASP A 77 2.38 -3.63 -19.21
C ASP A 77 1.10 -4.24 -18.63
N ASP A 78 0.14 -4.54 -19.51
CA ASP A 78 -1.18 -5.08 -19.13
C ASP A 78 -1.03 -6.58 -18.79
N GLY A 79 -0.42 -6.87 -17.64
CA GLY A 79 -0.13 -8.23 -17.17
C GLY A 79 0.76 -8.30 -15.92
N ASP A 80 1.21 -7.14 -15.41
CA ASP A 80 2.03 -7.05 -14.19
C ASP A 80 1.24 -7.12 -12.89
#